data_AF-A0A937ZGG0-F1
#
_entry.id   AF-A0A937ZGG0-F1
#
_cell.length_a   1.000
_cell.length_b   1.000
_cell.length_c   1.000
_cell.angle_alpha   90.00
_cell.angle_beta   90.00
_cell.angle_gamma   90.00
#
_symmetry.space_group_name_H-M   'P 1'
#
loop_
_entity.id
_entity.type
_entity.pdbx_description
1 polymer ?
#
loop_
_entity_poly.entity_id
_entity_poly.type
_entity_poly.pdbx_seq_one_letter_code
_entity_poly.pdbx_strand_id
1 'polypeptide(L)'
;MDLIEEAKSLATKAIPGPGTPEEAKRVFDAMPMAELASLWCALERIGPRDVTEGSWAATRYFDDLPHEAPERAFDLVLAVLTSETDKSVRMQLNNRLMTTLVYGHGADMIDRIESEARGNAGLRWLLGGSAWWCSDLAVKARLEKLADKETWDADKEARDNPEHEIDFDELTMSQLARVWVEQQSKPDKDRDNNWHNLSSLELELKSEERELALDLVLEILKIETNPMLLAVLAAGLLQDTIEDDTIERVEREAAANEKFRDLLGGVWYSSKSDDVRARLDAIVQGKRW
;
A
#
# COMPACT_ATOMS: atom_id res chain seq x y z
N MET A 1 11.48 -28.29 2.63
CA MET A 1 11.93 -27.00 2.10
C MET A 1 10.69 -26.14 2.09
N ASP A 2 10.68 -25.05 2.85
CA ASP A 2 9.48 -24.24 3.08
C ASP A 2 9.20 -23.40 1.82
N LEU A 3 8.10 -23.72 1.12
CA LEU A 3 7.65 -23.02 -0.10
C LEU A 3 7.55 -21.50 0.13
N ILE A 4 7.30 -21.08 1.37
CA ILE A 4 7.22 -19.66 1.75
C ILE A 4 8.62 -19.01 1.79
N GLU A 5 9.64 -19.72 2.26
CA GLU A 5 11.02 -19.21 2.26
C GLU A 5 11.64 -19.23 0.85
N GLU A 6 11.25 -20.19 0.00
CA GLU A 6 11.63 -20.20 -1.42
C GLU A 6 10.92 -19.10 -2.21
N ALA A 7 9.64 -18.86 -1.95
CA ALA A 7 8.89 -17.73 -2.53
C ALA A 7 9.43 -16.38 -2.06
N LYS A 8 9.78 -16.22 -0.77
CA LYS A 8 10.50 -15.04 -0.27
C LYS A 8 11.86 -14.87 -0.93
N SER A 9 12.63 -15.95 -1.09
CA SER A 9 13.92 -15.92 -1.81
C SER A 9 13.75 -15.56 -3.28
N LEU A 10 12.68 -15.98 -3.94
CA LEU A 10 12.37 -15.61 -5.32
C LEU A 10 11.91 -14.16 -5.45
N ALA A 11 11.10 -13.66 -4.51
CA ALA A 11 10.63 -12.27 -4.47
C ALA A 11 11.74 -11.26 -4.10
N THR A 12 12.82 -11.72 -3.44
CA THR A 12 13.96 -10.89 -2.98
C THR A 12 15.24 -11.10 -3.79
N LYS A 13 15.27 -12.07 -4.71
CA LYS A 13 16.36 -12.20 -5.67
C LYS A 13 16.28 -11.01 -6.63
N ALA A 14 17.34 -10.21 -6.67
CA ALA A 14 17.56 -9.27 -7.76
C ALA A 14 17.49 -10.05 -9.08
N ILE A 15 16.46 -9.77 -9.88
CA ILE A 15 16.36 -10.29 -11.23
C ILE A 15 17.61 -9.78 -11.96
N PRO A 16 18.45 -10.66 -12.54
CA PRO A 16 19.61 -10.18 -13.26
C PRO A 16 19.15 -9.51 -14.56
N GLY A 17 19.21 -8.17 -14.60
CA GLY A 17 19.34 -7.46 -15.86
C GLY A 17 18.82 -6.01 -15.87
N PRO A 18 19.45 -5.13 -16.69
CA PRO A 18 18.79 -3.94 -17.20
C PRO A 18 17.79 -4.41 -18.25
N GLY A 19 16.52 -4.57 -17.86
CA GLY A 19 15.44 -4.98 -18.76
C GLY A 19 14.35 -3.91 -18.82
N THR A 20 13.67 -3.84 -19.96
CA THR A 20 12.50 -2.97 -20.12
C THR A 20 11.31 -3.52 -19.30
N PRO A 21 10.37 -2.68 -18.83
CA PRO A 21 9.15 -3.13 -18.15
C PRO A 21 8.42 -4.27 -18.91
N GLU A 22 8.47 -4.24 -20.23
CA GLU A 22 7.89 -5.26 -21.11
C GLU A 22 8.58 -6.62 -21.01
N GLU A 23 9.89 -6.67 -20.75
CA GLU A 23 10.63 -7.93 -20.57
C GLU A 23 10.29 -8.57 -19.23
N ALA A 24 10.19 -7.79 -18.16
CA ALA A 24 9.73 -8.28 -16.86
C ALA A 24 8.31 -8.83 -16.95
N LYS A 25 7.40 -8.10 -17.62
CA LYS A 25 6.02 -8.55 -17.85
C LYS A 25 5.96 -9.91 -18.56
N ARG A 26 6.75 -10.13 -19.62
CA ARG A 26 6.79 -11.43 -20.32
C ARG A 26 7.19 -12.59 -19.42
N VAL A 27 8.10 -12.37 -18.47
CA VAL A 27 8.50 -13.38 -17.49
C VAL A 27 7.31 -13.77 -16.61
N PHE A 28 6.57 -12.80 -16.08
CA PHE A 28 5.40 -13.06 -15.24
C PHE A 28 4.20 -13.64 -16.01
N ASP A 29 4.01 -13.24 -17.28
CA ASP A 29 2.98 -13.82 -18.17
C ASP A 29 3.26 -15.31 -18.46
N ALA A 30 4.53 -15.68 -18.59
CA ALA A 30 4.95 -17.07 -18.82
C ALA A 30 4.95 -17.92 -17.54
N MET A 31 4.87 -17.31 -16.36
CA MET A 31 4.94 -18.01 -15.08
C MET A 31 3.72 -18.94 -14.87
N PRO A 32 3.92 -20.18 -14.40
CA PRO A 32 2.83 -21.06 -13.98
C PRO A 32 1.96 -20.41 -12.90
N MET A 33 0.66 -20.61 -12.96
CA MET A 33 -0.29 -19.92 -12.07
C MET A 33 -0.01 -20.18 -10.57
N ALA A 34 0.43 -21.38 -10.22
CA ALA A 34 0.79 -21.72 -8.83
C ALA A 34 2.03 -20.96 -8.33
N GLU A 35 3.03 -20.75 -9.20
CA GLU A 35 4.21 -19.94 -8.88
C GLU A 35 3.82 -18.46 -8.78
N LEU A 36 2.96 -17.99 -9.70
CA LEU A 36 2.48 -16.62 -9.70
C LEU A 36 1.65 -16.29 -8.45
N ALA A 37 0.78 -17.21 -8.00
CA ALA A 37 0.05 -17.10 -6.75
C ALA A 37 1.00 -17.07 -5.54
N SER A 38 2.04 -17.91 -5.55
CA SER A 38 3.05 -17.94 -4.48
C SER A 38 3.85 -16.64 -4.40
N LEU A 39 4.23 -16.09 -5.55
CA LEU A 39 4.89 -14.79 -5.66
C LEU A 39 3.98 -13.67 -5.14
N TRP A 40 2.72 -13.62 -5.58
CA TRP A 40 1.74 -12.64 -5.11
C TRP A 40 1.61 -12.70 -3.58
N CYS A 41 1.40 -13.88 -3.01
CA CYS A 41 1.32 -14.07 -1.56
C CYS A 41 2.58 -13.63 -0.82
N ALA A 42 3.78 -13.81 -1.41
CA ALA A 42 5.02 -13.37 -0.79
C ALA A 42 5.12 -11.84 -0.76
N LEU A 43 4.70 -11.15 -1.83
CA LEU A 43 4.72 -9.69 -1.89
C LEU A 43 3.81 -9.04 -0.84
N GLU A 44 2.65 -9.63 -0.54
CA GLU A 44 1.74 -9.12 0.48
C GLU A 44 2.32 -9.18 1.91
N ARG A 45 3.47 -9.82 2.09
CA ARG A 45 4.19 -9.91 3.37
C ARG A 45 5.36 -8.94 3.47
N ILE A 46 5.70 -8.24 2.38
CA ILE A 46 6.82 -7.30 2.32
C ILE A 46 6.34 -5.94 2.82
N GLY A 47 6.94 -5.46 3.92
CA GLY A 47 6.73 -4.09 4.39
C GLY A 47 7.57 -3.10 3.59
N PRO A 48 7.28 -1.78 3.65
CA PRO A 48 8.04 -0.77 2.91
C PRO A 48 9.56 -0.84 3.12
N ARG A 49 10.02 -1.24 4.31
CA ARG A 49 11.46 -1.38 4.60
C ARG A 49 12.18 -2.40 3.73
N ASP A 50 11.46 -3.42 3.28
CA ASP A 50 12.00 -4.60 2.58
C ASP A 50 11.75 -4.53 1.07
N VAL A 51 11.19 -3.43 0.57
CA VAL A 51 10.96 -3.22 -0.86
C VAL A 51 12.29 -3.09 -1.61
N THR A 52 12.39 -3.84 -2.70
CA THR A 52 13.49 -3.82 -3.66
C THR A 52 12.97 -3.45 -5.05
N GLU A 53 13.89 -3.19 -5.99
CA GLU A 53 13.54 -2.99 -7.41
C GLU A 53 12.79 -4.20 -7.99
N GLY A 54 13.17 -5.42 -7.60
CA GLY A 54 12.51 -6.65 -8.03
C GLY A 54 11.07 -6.77 -7.53
N SER A 55 10.83 -6.44 -6.25
CA SER A 55 9.46 -6.42 -5.72
C SER A 55 8.61 -5.33 -6.38
N TRP A 56 9.18 -4.18 -6.71
CA TRP A 56 8.46 -3.10 -7.39
C TRP A 56 7.97 -3.52 -8.79
N ALA A 57 8.83 -4.17 -9.59
CA ALA A 57 8.45 -4.69 -10.90
C ALA A 57 7.32 -5.72 -10.81
N ALA A 58 7.35 -6.58 -9.79
CA ALA A 58 6.31 -7.57 -9.55
C ALA A 58 5.00 -6.93 -9.06
N THR A 59 5.05 -5.96 -8.13
CA THR A 59 3.88 -5.19 -7.69
C THR A 59 3.19 -4.52 -8.87
N ARG A 60 3.95 -3.83 -9.73
CA ARG A 60 3.41 -3.20 -10.93
C ARG A 60 2.71 -4.19 -11.86
N TYR A 61 3.32 -5.36 -12.09
CA TYR A 61 2.68 -6.40 -12.90
C TYR A 61 1.30 -6.79 -12.33
N PHE A 62 1.18 -6.95 -11.01
CA PHE A 62 -0.10 -7.32 -10.39
C PHE A 62 -1.13 -6.19 -10.37
N ASP A 63 -0.70 -4.94 -10.29
CA ASP A 63 -1.58 -3.78 -10.42
C ASP A 63 -2.15 -3.68 -11.84
N ASP A 64 -1.33 -3.94 -12.87
CA ASP A 64 -1.75 -3.89 -14.28
C ASP A 64 -2.60 -5.12 -14.69
N LEU A 65 -2.35 -6.29 -14.08
CA LEU A 65 -2.95 -7.57 -14.46
C LEU A 65 -4.49 -7.58 -14.55
N PRO A 66 -5.27 -7.10 -13.55
CA PRO A 66 -6.73 -7.13 -13.62
C PRO A 66 -7.30 -6.18 -14.68
N HIS A 67 -6.55 -5.17 -15.14
CA HIS A 67 -6.95 -4.28 -16.22
C HIS A 67 -6.66 -4.87 -17.60
N GLU A 68 -5.51 -5.53 -17.76
CA GLU A 68 -5.03 -6.02 -19.06
C GLU A 68 -5.49 -7.44 -19.38
N ALA A 69 -5.59 -8.30 -18.37
CA ALA A 69 -5.92 -9.72 -18.51
C ALA A 69 -6.86 -10.18 -17.37
N PRO A 70 -8.11 -9.67 -17.32
CA PRO A 70 -9.03 -9.91 -16.21
C PRO A 70 -9.29 -11.40 -15.94
N GLU A 71 -9.34 -12.23 -16.98
CA GLU A 71 -9.52 -13.68 -16.81
C GLU A 71 -8.33 -14.35 -16.11
N ARG A 72 -7.10 -13.92 -16.44
CA ARG A 72 -5.86 -14.42 -15.80
C ARG A 72 -5.73 -13.90 -14.37
N ALA A 73 -6.13 -12.65 -14.13
CA ALA A 73 -6.23 -12.11 -12.77
C ALA A 73 -7.22 -12.91 -11.91
N PHE A 74 -8.35 -13.34 -12.48
CA PHE A 74 -9.30 -14.17 -11.76
C PHE A 74 -8.79 -15.61 -11.54
N ASP A 75 -8.05 -16.19 -12.50
CA ASP A 75 -7.33 -17.45 -12.27
C ASP A 75 -6.35 -17.33 -11.08
N LEU A 76 -5.65 -16.20 -10.97
CA LEU A 76 -4.75 -15.91 -9.86
C LEU A 76 -5.51 -15.82 -8.53
N VAL A 77 -6.66 -15.14 -8.49
CA VAL A 77 -7.55 -15.09 -7.31
C VAL A 77 -7.93 -16.51 -6.86
N LEU A 78 -8.37 -17.36 -7.79
CA LEU A 78 -8.77 -18.73 -7.48
C LEU A 78 -7.59 -19.58 -6.99
N ALA A 79 -6.41 -19.40 -7.59
CA ALA A 79 -5.19 -20.09 -7.18
C ALA A 79 -4.76 -19.69 -5.76
N VAL A 80 -4.75 -18.39 -5.44
CA VAL A 80 -4.43 -17.88 -4.10
C VAL A 80 -5.43 -18.41 -3.06
N LEU A 81 -6.74 -18.36 -3.35
CA LEU A 81 -7.77 -18.88 -2.44
C LEU A 81 -7.61 -20.39 -2.17
N THR A 82 -6.99 -21.11 -3.10
CA THR A 82 -6.72 -22.55 -2.97
C THR A 82 -5.46 -22.82 -2.14
N SER A 83 -4.39 -22.05 -2.33
CA SER A 83 -3.07 -22.35 -1.75
C SER A 83 -2.71 -21.60 -0.47
N GLU A 84 -3.13 -20.34 -0.32
CA GLU A 84 -2.82 -19.51 0.85
C GLU A 84 -3.80 -19.81 1.97
N THR A 85 -3.43 -19.78 3.25
CA THR A 85 -4.37 -19.96 4.37
C THR A 85 -4.48 -18.75 5.28
N ASP A 86 -3.50 -17.84 5.23
CA ASP A 86 -3.51 -16.58 5.95
C ASP A 86 -4.63 -15.68 5.41
N LYS A 87 -5.63 -15.42 6.25
CA LYS A 87 -6.79 -14.60 5.88
C LYS A 87 -6.37 -13.17 5.55
N SER A 88 -5.42 -12.58 6.27
CA SER A 88 -4.98 -11.21 6.04
C SER A 88 -4.31 -11.05 4.67
N VAL A 89 -3.58 -12.07 4.23
CA VAL A 89 -3.04 -12.13 2.85
C VAL A 89 -4.16 -12.27 1.84
N ARG A 90 -5.08 -13.23 2.01
CA ARG A 90 -6.21 -13.41 1.09
C ARG A 90 -7.07 -12.14 0.97
N MET A 91 -7.23 -11.38 2.05
CA MET A 91 -7.96 -10.11 2.04
C MET A 91 -7.34 -9.07 1.09
N GLN A 92 -6.03 -9.11 0.84
CA GLN A 92 -5.39 -8.20 -0.10
C GLN A 92 -5.83 -8.43 -1.55
N LEU A 93 -6.42 -9.60 -1.87
CA LEU A 93 -7.07 -9.82 -3.17
C LEU A 93 -8.19 -8.80 -3.40
N ASN A 94 -8.90 -8.36 -2.36
CA ASN A 94 -9.92 -7.31 -2.47
C ASN A 94 -9.31 -5.93 -2.71
N ASN A 95 -8.15 -5.62 -2.14
CA ASN A 95 -7.52 -4.32 -2.31
C ASN A 95 -6.92 -4.14 -3.71
N ARG A 96 -6.39 -5.19 -4.32
CA ARG A 96 -5.64 -5.09 -5.59
C ARG A 96 -6.34 -5.68 -6.81
N LEU A 97 -6.91 -6.87 -6.70
CA LEU A 97 -7.43 -7.60 -7.85
C LEU A 97 -8.96 -7.49 -7.97
N MET A 98 -9.68 -7.99 -6.96
CA MET A 98 -11.12 -8.14 -7.03
C MET A 98 -11.86 -6.82 -7.17
N THR A 99 -11.41 -5.73 -6.52
CA THR A 99 -12.04 -4.41 -6.69
C THR A 99 -11.99 -3.97 -8.14
N THR A 100 -10.83 -4.09 -8.81
CA THR A 100 -10.70 -3.77 -10.23
C THR A 100 -11.54 -4.70 -11.11
N LEU A 101 -11.54 -6.01 -10.83
CA LEU A 101 -12.32 -6.98 -11.60
C LEU A 101 -13.83 -6.71 -11.51
N VAL A 102 -14.37 -6.45 -10.31
CA VAL A 102 -15.81 -6.20 -10.15
C VAL A 102 -16.24 -4.80 -10.59
N TYR A 103 -15.38 -3.79 -10.42
CA TYR A 103 -15.66 -2.42 -10.83
C TYR A 103 -15.57 -2.25 -12.35
N GLY A 104 -14.48 -2.72 -12.97
CA GLY A 104 -14.16 -2.50 -14.38
C GLY A 104 -14.66 -3.60 -15.31
N HIS A 105 -14.74 -4.84 -14.84
CA HIS A 105 -15.04 -6.02 -15.67
C HIS A 105 -16.24 -6.83 -15.15
N GLY A 106 -16.98 -6.30 -14.17
CA GLY A 106 -18.05 -7.03 -13.48
C GLY A 106 -19.11 -7.58 -14.44
N ALA A 107 -19.54 -6.79 -15.43
CA ALA A 107 -20.55 -7.22 -16.41
C ALA A 107 -20.07 -8.38 -17.29
N ASP A 108 -18.79 -8.39 -17.68
CA ASP A 108 -18.22 -9.43 -18.53
C ASP A 108 -17.89 -10.70 -17.74
N MET A 109 -17.51 -10.54 -16.47
CA MET A 109 -17.02 -11.64 -15.63
C MET A 109 -18.09 -12.27 -14.75
N ILE A 110 -19.25 -11.64 -14.58
CA ILE A 110 -20.26 -12.07 -13.60
C ILE A 110 -20.65 -13.54 -13.77
N ASP A 111 -20.91 -14.02 -14.98
CA ASP A 111 -21.35 -15.40 -15.20
C ASP A 111 -20.27 -16.41 -14.78
N ARG A 112 -19.00 -16.07 -15.03
CA ARG A 112 -17.84 -16.87 -14.59
C ARG A 112 -17.72 -16.86 -13.07
N ILE A 113 -17.79 -15.68 -12.45
CA ILE A 113 -17.72 -15.51 -10.99
C ILE A 113 -18.85 -16.31 -10.31
N GLU A 114 -20.08 -16.21 -10.81
CA GLU A 114 -21.21 -16.96 -10.27
C GLU A 114 -21.01 -18.47 -10.39
N SER A 115 -20.48 -18.93 -11.54
CA SER A 115 -20.21 -20.35 -11.76
C SER A 115 -19.21 -20.90 -10.74
N GLU A 116 -18.08 -20.22 -10.56
CA GLU A 116 -17.03 -20.62 -9.61
C GLU A 116 -17.50 -20.50 -8.15
N ALA A 117 -18.27 -19.47 -7.83
CA ALA A 117 -18.75 -19.21 -6.47
C ALA A 117 -19.72 -20.29 -5.96
N ARG A 118 -20.40 -21.06 -6.84
CA ARG A 118 -21.29 -22.15 -6.42
C ARG A 118 -20.55 -23.21 -5.59
N GLY A 119 -19.33 -23.56 -6.00
CA GLY A 119 -18.51 -24.57 -5.32
C GLY A 119 -17.47 -24.00 -4.36
N ASN A 120 -17.19 -22.70 -4.43
CA ASN A 120 -16.04 -22.11 -3.75
C ASN A 120 -16.45 -21.18 -2.59
N ALA A 121 -16.38 -21.71 -1.36
CA ALA A 121 -16.67 -20.94 -0.16
C ALA A 121 -15.68 -19.77 0.07
N GLY A 122 -14.40 -19.96 -0.29
CA GLY A 122 -13.40 -18.89 -0.20
C GLY A 122 -13.69 -17.72 -1.14
N LEU A 123 -14.20 -18.00 -2.34
CA LEU A 123 -14.63 -16.96 -3.27
C LEU A 123 -15.87 -16.22 -2.76
N ARG A 124 -16.87 -16.94 -2.23
CA ARG A 124 -18.06 -16.29 -1.62
C ARG A 124 -17.68 -15.39 -0.46
N TRP A 125 -16.76 -15.83 0.41
CA TRP A 125 -16.19 -15.01 1.47
C TRP A 125 -15.49 -13.77 0.91
N LEU A 126 -14.64 -13.93 -0.12
CA LEU A 126 -13.93 -12.80 -0.73
C LEU A 126 -14.90 -11.78 -1.37
N LEU A 127 -15.98 -12.24 -2.00
CA LEU A 127 -17.04 -11.39 -2.54
C LEU A 127 -17.75 -10.54 -1.47
N GLY A 128 -17.74 -10.98 -0.21
CA GLY A 128 -18.23 -10.20 0.95
C GLY A 128 -17.61 -8.81 1.07
N GLY A 129 -16.35 -8.66 0.65
CA GLY A 129 -15.63 -7.38 0.69
C GLY A 129 -15.54 -6.63 -0.64
N SER A 130 -15.78 -7.29 -1.78
CA SER A 130 -15.62 -6.67 -3.10
C SER A 130 -16.92 -6.30 -3.79
N ALA A 131 -18.03 -7.01 -3.55
CA ALA A 131 -19.29 -6.80 -4.28
C ALA A 131 -19.79 -5.34 -4.26
N TRP A 132 -19.56 -4.63 -3.14
CA TRP A 132 -19.95 -3.23 -2.98
C TRP A 132 -19.36 -2.30 -4.06
N TRP A 133 -18.15 -2.60 -4.52
CA TRP A 133 -17.42 -1.79 -5.49
C TRP A 133 -17.91 -1.96 -6.92
N CYS A 134 -18.81 -2.89 -7.22
CA CYS A 134 -19.36 -3.00 -8.56
C CYS A 134 -20.24 -1.77 -8.88
N SER A 135 -19.94 -1.10 -10.00
CA SER A 135 -20.63 0.12 -10.43
C SER A 135 -22.00 -0.18 -11.07
N ASP A 136 -22.15 -1.34 -11.70
CA ASP A 136 -23.42 -1.81 -12.26
C ASP A 136 -24.29 -2.42 -11.14
N LEU A 137 -25.45 -1.80 -10.89
CA LEU A 137 -26.37 -2.21 -9.82
C LEU A 137 -26.96 -3.62 -10.01
N ALA A 138 -27.17 -4.05 -11.25
CA ALA A 138 -27.69 -5.38 -11.53
C ALA A 138 -26.62 -6.46 -11.28
N VAL A 139 -25.39 -6.20 -11.69
CA VAL A 139 -24.24 -7.08 -11.41
C VAL A 139 -23.94 -7.10 -9.92
N LYS A 140 -23.92 -5.92 -9.27
CA LYS A 140 -23.74 -5.80 -7.81
C LYS A 140 -24.76 -6.65 -7.04
N ALA A 141 -26.05 -6.54 -7.37
CA ALA A 141 -27.10 -7.32 -6.73
C ALA A 141 -26.94 -8.84 -6.95
N ARG A 142 -26.30 -9.28 -8.02
CA ARG A 142 -25.96 -10.69 -8.25
C ARG A 142 -24.79 -11.13 -7.39
N LEU A 143 -23.72 -10.33 -7.31
CA LEU A 143 -22.56 -10.60 -6.46
C LEU A 143 -22.94 -10.63 -4.97
N GLU A 144 -23.74 -9.67 -4.51
CA GLU A 144 -24.21 -9.58 -3.12
C GLU A 144 -25.03 -10.80 -2.69
N LYS A 145 -25.77 -11.45 -3.61
CA LYS A 145 -26.51 -12.69 -3.31
C LYS A 145 -25.61 -13.90 -3.08
N LEU A 146 -24.40 -13.88 -3.61
CA LEU A 146 -23.41 -14.94 -3.46
C LEU A 146 -22.47 -14.70 -2.28
N ALA A 147 -22.28 -13.42 -1.95
CA ALA A 147 -21.33 -12.97 -0.97
C ALA A 147 -21.64 -13.48 0.44
N ASP A 148 -20.65 -14.08 1.08
CA ASP A 148 -20.68 -14.38 2.52
C ASP A 148 -20.18 -13.14 3.27
N LYS A 149 -21.02 -12.10 3.25
CA LYS A 149 -20.70 -10.80 3.82
C LYS A 149 -20.53 -10.85 5.34
N GLU A 150 -21.34 -11.65 6.02
CA GLU A 150 -21.28 -11.78 7.48
C GLU A 150 -19.93 -12.33 7.94
N THR A 151 -19.46 -13.43 7.35
CA THR A 151 -18.17 -14.01 7.72
C THR A 151 -17.01 -13.10 7.30
N TRP A 152 -17.12 -12.44 6.14
CA TRP A 152 -16.13 -11.44 5.73
C TRP A 152 -16.01 -10.28 6.71
N ASP A 153 -17.15 -9.69 7.11
CA ASP A 153 -17.17 -8.55 8.02
C ASP A 153 -16.61 -8.94 9.40
N ALA A 154 -16.95 -10.13 9.92
CA ALA A 154 -16.41 -10.64 11.18
C ALA A 154 -14.87 -10.86 11.13
N ASP A 155 -14.36 -11.43 10.04
CA ASP A 155 -12.91 -11.59 9.86
C ASP A 155 -12.20 -10.25 9.67
N LYS A 156 -12.85 -9.29 9.00
CA LYS A 156 -12.31 -7.95 8.81
C LYS A 156 -12.22 -7.23 10.15
N GLU A 157 -13.27 -7.28 10.95
CA GLU A 157 -13.29 -6.72 12.30
C GLU A 157 -12.21 -7.35 13.18
N ALA A 158 -12.04 -8.68 13.12
CA ALA A 158 -10.99 -9.37 13.85
C ALA A 158 -9.57 -8.97 13.42
N ARG A 159 -9.35 -8.70 12.12
CA ARG A 159 -8.06 -8.16 11.61
C ARG A 159 -7.84 -6.72 12.05
N ASP A 160 -8.87 -5.89 11.95
CA ASP A 160 -8.77 -4.45 12.18
C ASP A 160 -8.63 -4.13 13.68
N ASN A 161 -9.06 -5.03 14.57
CA ASN A 161 -8.93 -4.84 16.01
C ASN A 161 -7.54 -5.26 16.53
N PRO A 162 -6.67 -4.30 16.93
CA PRO A 162 -5.35 -4.63 17.44
C PRO A 162 -5.42 -5.29 18.81
N GLU A 163 -4.41 -6.11 19.14
CA GLU A 163 -4.29 -6.68 20.50
C GLU A 163 -4.08 -5.58 21.56
N HIS A 164 -3.38 -4.51 21.18
CA HIS A 164 -3.10 -3.36 22.02
C HIS A 164 -3.41 -2.07 21.25
N GLU A 165 -4.40 -1.32 21.72
CA GLU A 165 -4.75 -0.01 21.17
C GLU A 165 -3.73 1.04 21.64
N ILE A 166 -3.31 1.91 20.72
CA ILE A 166 -2.39 3.01 20.99
C ILE A 166 -3.20 4.26 21.31
N ASP A 167 -3.03 4.78 22.52
CA ASP A 167 -3.51 6.11 22.87
C ASP A 167 -2.53 7.17 22.35
N PHE A 168 -2.87 7.79 21.23
CA PHE A 168 -2.02 8.77 20.56
C PHE A 168 -1.91 10.10 21.33
N ASP A 169 -2.93 10.44 22.14
CA ASP A 169 -2.98 11.71 22.89
C ASP A 169 -1.99 11.71 24.06
N GLU A 170 -1.66 10.53 24.58
CA GLU A 170 -0.69 10.37 25.68
C GLU A 170 0.78 10.27 25.20
N LEU A 171 1.02 10.21 23.89
CA LEU A 171 2.37 10.05 23.36
C LEU A 171 3.15 11.38 23.38
N THR A 172 4.38 11.33 23.89
CA THR A 172 5.37 12.37 23.58
C THR A 172 5.73 12.34 22.09
N MET A 173 6.20 13.46 21.54
CA MET A 173 6.59 13.53 20.12
C MET A 173 7.60 12.45 19.70
N SER A 174 8.60 12.16 20.56
CA SER A 174 9.57 11.08 20.28
C SER A 174 8.96 9.68 20.35
N GLN A 175 7.91 9.46 21.15
CA GLN A 175 7.15 8.20 21.14
C GLN A 175 6.28 8.12 19.89
N LEU A 176 5.60 9.19 19.52
CA LEU A 176 4.80 9.28 18.31
C LEU A 176 5.67 9.00 17.07
N ALA A 177 6.88 9.54 16.99
CA ALA A 177 7.82 9.25 15.90
C ALA A 177 8.17 7.76 15.80
N ARG A 178 8.34 7.05 16.93
CA ARG A 178 8.60 5.61 16.94
C ARG A 178 7.39 4.82 16.48
N VAL A 179 6.21 5.18 16.98
CA VAL A 179 4.93 4.57 16.55
C VAL A 179 4.72 4.79 15.06
N TRP A 180 4.99 5.99 14.56
CA TRP A 180 4.93 6.30 13.13
C TRP A 180 5.81 5.36 12.33
N VAL A 181 7.10 5.22 12.71
CA VAL A 181 8.03 4.32 12.02
C VAL A 181 7.54 2.87 12.07
N GLU A 182 7.07 2.39 13.21
CA GLU A 182 6.57 1.03 13.37
C GLU A 182 5.35 0.77 12.49
N GLN A 183 4.32 1.63 12.55
CA GLN A 183 3.08 1.45 11.80
C GLN A 183 3.34 1.58 10.29
N GLN A 184 4.15 2.55 9.85
CA GLN A 184 4.49 2.72 8.43
C GLN A 184 5.41 1.61 7.90
N SER A 185 6.09 0.86 8.78
CA SER A 185 6.91 -0.30 8.39
C SER A 185 6.09 -1.57 8.11
N LYS A 186 4.84 -1.65 8.59
CA LYS A 186 4.00 -2.85 8.44
C LYS A 186 3.63 -3.08 6.96
N PRO A 187 3.62 -4.33 6.48
CA PRO A 187 2.98 -4.66 5.20
C PRO A 187 1.49 -4.37 5.26
N ASP A 188 0.86 -4.14 4.10
CA ASP A 188 -0.56 -3.79 4.01
C ASP A 188 -1.48 -4.81 4.71
N LYS A 189 -1.10 -6.09 4.71
CA LYS A 189 -1.86 -7.15 5.39
C LYS A 189 -1.93 -7.02 6.91
N ASP A 190 -0.97 -6.34 7.53
CA ASP A 190 -0.81 -6.24 8.98
C ASP A 190 -1.25 -4.86 9.52
N ARG A 191 -1.78 -4.00 8.64
CA ARG A 191 -2.36 -2.71 9.04
C ARG A 191 -3.73 -2.94 9.69
N ASP A 192 -3.87 -2.40 10.88
CA ASP A 192 -5.03 -2.50 11.77
C ASP A 192 -5.55 -1.09 12.11
N ASN A 193 -6.47 -0.98 13.07
CA ASN A 193 -7.01 0.31 13.51
C ASN A 193 -5.94 1.26 14.08
N ASN A 194 -4.82 0.77 14.62
CA ASN A 194 -3.75 1.69 15.05
C ASN A 194 -3.15 2.42 13.85
N TRP A 195 -2.99 1.75 12.70
CA TRP A 195 -2.52 2.40 11.48
C TRP A 195 -3.55 3.42 10.95
N HIS A 196 -4.85 3.11 11.03
CA HIS A 196 -5.92 4.03 10.62
C HIS A 196 -6.03 5.25 11.54
N ASN A 197 -5.87 5.06 12.84
CA ASN A 197 -5.86 6.14 13.83
C ASN A 197 -4.64 7.06 13.62
N LEU A 198 -3.45 6.49 13.39
CA LEU A 198 -2.27 7.27 13.03
C LEU A 198 -2.50 8.09 11.74
N SER A 199 -3.08 7.47 10.70
CA SER A 199 -3.37 8.16 9.44
C SER A 199 -4.37 9.31 9.62
N SER A 200 -5.31 9.18 10.55
CA SER A 200 -6.28 10.22 10.89
C SER A 200 -5.61 11.36 11.66
N LEU A 201 -4.73 11.05 12.62
CA LEU A 201 -3.91 12.03 13.32
C LEU A 201 -3.00 12.80 12.35
N GLU A 202 -2.35 12.12 11.40
CA GLU A 202 -1.54 12.78 10.38
C GLU A 202 -2.35 13.77 9.54
N LEU A 203 -3.60 13.42 9.21
CA LEU A 203 -4.51 14.31 8.48
C LEU A 203 -4.85 15.56 9.29
N GLU A 204 -5.13 15.41 10.59
CA GLU A 204 -5.39 16.53 11.49
C GLU A 204 -4.13 17.42 11.65
N LEU A 205 -2.98 16.82 11.91
CA LEU A 205 -1.70 17.53 12.04
C LEU A 205 -1.39 18.37 10.80
N LYS A 206 -1.55 17.82 9.59
CA LYS A 206 -1.23 18.57 8.37
C LYS A 206 -2.31 19.60 7.98
N SER A 207 -3.54 19.49 8.49
CA SER A 207 -4.60 20.48 8.22
C SER A 207 -4.68 21.60 9.26
N GLU A 208 -4.50 21.28 10.53
CA GLU A 208 -4.78 22.16 11.67
C GLU A 208 -3.54 22.53 12.48
N GLU A 209 -2.57 21.61 12.60
CA GLU A 209 -1.40 21.76 13.49
C GLU A 209 -0.05 21.59 12.76
N ARG A 210 0.12 22.29 11.62
CA ARG A 210 1.28 22.11 10.72
C ARG A 210 2.64 22.27 11.39
N GLU A 211 2.75 23.12 12.41
CA GLU A 211 3.98 23.28 13.18
C GLU A 211 4.34 22.01 13.97
N LEU A 212 3.35 21.32 14.54
CA LEU A 212 3.54 20.04 15.22
C LEU A 212 3.79 18.90 14.22
N ALA A 213 3.19 18.96 13.03
CA ALA A 213 3.53 18.06 11.94
C ALA A 213 5.03 18.17 11.56
N LEU A 214 5.58 19.39 11.48
CA LEU A 214 7.02 19.58 11.26
C LEU A 214 7.87 19.05 12.42
N ASP A 215 7.44 19.22 13.68
CA ASP A 215 8.12 18.60 14.83
C ASP A 215 8.18 17.08 14.71
N LEU A 216 7.08 16.44 14.31
CA LEU A 216 7.01 15.00 14.09
C LEU A 216 7.98 14.56 12.98
N VAL A 217 7.99 15.26 11.84
CA VAL A 217 8.93 14.97 10.74
C VAL A 217 10.37 15.02 11.23
N LEU A 218 10.74 16.06 11.99
CA LEU A 218 12.09 16.22 12.52
C LEU A 218 12.45 15.14 13.55
N GLU A 219 11.51 14.72 14.40
CA GLU A 219 11.71 13.61 15.34
C GLU A 219 11.88 12.26 14.62
N ILE A 220 11.09 11.97 13.59
CA ILE A 220 11.24 10.77 12.76
C ILE A 220 12.63 10.75 12.10
N LEU A 221 13.09 11.89 11.58
CA LEU A 221 14.40 12.01 10.93
C LEU A 221 15.60 11.73 11.85
N LYS A 222 15.40 11.84 13.18
CA LYS A 222 16.43 11.51 14.16
C LYS A 222 16.64 10.00 14.27
N ILE A 223 15.60 9.20 14.02
CA ILE A 223 15.61 7.75 14.25
C ILE A 223 15.56 6.91 12.98
N GLU A 224 15.03 7.44 11.87
CA GLU A 224 14.86 6.69 10.63
C GLU A 224 15.94 7.01 9.58
N THR A 225 16.37 5.98 8.87
CA THR A 225 17.40 6.06 7.82
C THR A 225 17.07 5.20 6.58
N ASN A 226 16.03 4.37 6.65
CA ASN A 226 15.59 3.55 5.53
C ASN A 226 15.04 4.45 4.41
N PRO A 227 15.58 4.35 3.18
CA PRO A 227 15.22 5.25 2.10
C PRO A 227 13.75 5.15 1.69
N MET A 228 13.14 3.96 1.78
CA MET A 228 11.73 3.79 1.40
C MET A 228 10.79 4.47 2.40
N LEU A 229 11.05 4.34 3.70
CA LEU A 229 10.26 5.05 4.72
C LEU A 229 10.47 6.55 4.67
N LEU A 230 11.69 7.01 4.38
CA LEU A 230 11.94 8.44 4.16
C LEU A 230 11.21 8.96 2.92
N ALA A 231 11.08 8.16 1.85
CA ALA A 231 10.28 8.52 0.70
C ALA A 231 8.78 8.64 1.06
N VAL A 232 8.25 7.72 1.88
CA VAL A 232 6.87 7.82 2.41
C VAL A 232 6.69 9.08 3.25
N LEU A 233 7.64 9.39 4.14
CA LEU A 233 7.62 10.61 4.95
C LEU A 233 7.63 11.88 4.09
N ALA A 234 8.45 11.89 3.04
CA ALA A 234 8.57 13.01 2.11
C ALA A 234 7.28 13.24 1.30
N ALA A 235 6.79 12.19 0.64
CA ALA A 235 5.62 12.27 -0.26
C ALA A 235 4.28 12.39 0.49
N GLY A 236 4.25 12.06 1.79
CA GLY A 236 3.09 12.20 2.66
C GLY A 236 3.19 13.41 3.57
N LEU A 237 3.51 13.16 4.85
CA LEU A 237 3.43 14.15 5.93
C LEU A 237 4.20 15.44 5.62
N LEU A 238 5.44 15.36 5.15
CA LEU A 238 6.23 16.57 4.89
C LEU A 238 5.65 17.39 3.74
N GLN A 239 5.34 16.76 2.60
CA GLN A 239 4.77 17.44 1.44
C GLN A 239 3.52 18.24 1.78
N ASP A 240 2.63 17.63 2.53
CA ASP A 240 1.33 18.22 2.84
C ASP A 240 1.41 19.29 3.94
N THR A 241 2.50 19.30 4.71
CA THR A 241 2.76 20.29 5.76
C THR A 241 3.37 21.59 5.23
N ILE A 242 4.11 21.53 4.11
CA ILE A 242 4.79 22.71 3.54
C ILE A 242 3.77 23.61 2.84
N GLU A 243 3.53 24.78 3.39
CA GLU A 243 2.62 25.81 2.86
C GLU A 243 3.22 27.21 3.08
N ASP A 244 2.53 28.25 2.63
CA ASP A 244 2.96 29.65 2.76
C ASP A 244 3.24 30.04 4.23
N ASP A 245 2.55 29.44 5.20
CA ASP A 245 2.69 29.73 6.63
C ASP A 245 3.83 28.95 7.32
N THR A 246 4.31 27.85 6.74
CA THR A 246 5.39 27.02 7.31
C THR A 246 6.72 27.14 6.57
N ILE A 247 6.75 27.71 5.38
CA ILE A 247 7.93 27.75 4.50
C ILE A 247 9.15 28.43 5.16
N GLU A 248 8.96 29.46 5.99
CA GLU A 248 10.07 30.11 6.71
C GLU A 248 10.76 29.15 7.70
N ARG A 249 9.96 28.33 8.38
CA ARG A 249 10.48 27.28 9.26
C ARG A 249 11.21 26.22 8.45
N VAL A 250 10.64 25.78 7.33
CA VAL A 250 11.25 24.78 6.44
C VAL A 250 12.64 25.24 5.97
N GLU A 251 12.79 26.49 5.54
CA GLU A 251 14.08 27.07 5.15
C GLU A 251 15.10 27.04 6.30
N ARG A 252 14.68 27.45 7.50
CA ARG A 252 15.55 27.47 8.68
C ARG A 252 16.04 26.07 9.03
N GLU A 253 15.13 25.08 9.06
CA GLU A 253 15.49 23.71 9.38
C GLU A 253 16.36 23.08 8.28
N ALA A 254 16.12 23.37 7.00
CA ALA A 254 16.94 22.88 5.89
C ALA A 254 18.36 23.49 5.88
N ALA A 255 18.51 24.74 6.35
CA ALA A 255 19.82 25.36 6.52
C ALA A 255 20.61 24.71 7.67
N ALA A 256 19.92 24.30 8.74
CA ALA A 256 20.53 23.73 9.94
C ALA A 256 20.74 22.20 9.88
N ASN A 257 19.95 21.48 9.10
CA ASN A 257 19.90 20.02 9.09
C ASN A 257 20.00 19.47 7.65
N GLU A 258 21.17 18.92 7.32
CA GLU A 258 21.43 18.33 6.00
C GLU A 258 20.48 17.17 5.67
N LYS A 259 20.14 16.30 6.64
CA LYS A 259 19.19 15.21 6.40
C LYS A 259 17.81 15.74 6.04
N PHE A 260 17.37 16.82 6.69
CA PHE A 260 16.08 17.43 6.40
C PHE A 260 16.07 18.09 5.02
N ARG A 261 17.17 18.76 4.66
CA ARG A 261 17.37 19.29 3.31
C ARG A 261 17.34 18.19 2.25
N ASP A 262 17.97 17.05 2.52
CA ASP A 262 17.94 15.91 1.59
C ASP A 262 16.52 15.35 1.47
N LEU A 263 15.77 15.23 2.58
CA LEU A 263 14.37 14.79 2.58
C LEU A 263 13.46 15.64 1.67
N LEU A 264 13.69 16.95 1.60
CA LEU A 264 12.96 17.86 0.71
C LEU A 264 13.14 17.49 -0.78
N GLY A 265 14.20 16.77 -1.14
CA GLY A 265 14.40 16.25 -2.49
C GLY A 265 13.37 15.20 -2.92
N GLY A 266 12.68 14.57 -1.96
CA GLY A 266 11.58 13.61 -2.20
C GLY A 266 10.18 14.22 -2.20
N VAL A 267 10.03 15.53 -1.96
CA VAL A 267 8.73 16.19 -1.86
C VAL A 267 8.20 16.59 -3.24
N TRP A 268 6.92 16.33 -3.51
CA TRP A 268 6.26 16.75 -4.75
C TRP A 268 5.43 18.02 -4.51
N TYR A 269 5.99 19.17 -4.87
CA TYR A 269 5.40 20.49 -4.59
C TYR A 269 4.86 21.22 -5.83
N SER A 270 4.52 20.51 -6.92
CA SER A 270 4.03 21.16 -8.15
C SER A 270 2.71 21.92 -7.96
N SER A 271 1.88 21.49 -7.00
CA SER A 271 0.59 22.11 -6.66
C SER A 271 0.69 23.32 -5.72
N LYS A 272 1.87 23.59 -5.14
CA LYS A 272 2.10 24.70 -4.20
C LYS A 272 2.12 26.06 -4.91
N SER A 273 2.01 27.15 -4.13
CA SER A 273 2.11 28.53 -4.63
C SER A 273 3.45 28.76 -5.34
N ASP A 274 3.45 29.68 -6.32
CA ASP A 274 4.67 30.01 -7.09
C ASP A 274 5.83 30.43 -6.17
N ASP A 275 5.52 31.13 -5.07
CA ASP A 275 6.50 31.57 -4.06
C ASP A 275 7.12 30.38 -3.32
N VAL A 276 6.29 29.50 -2.75
CA VAL A 276 6.76 28.29 -2.04
C VAL A 276 7.59 27.41 -2.96
N ARG A 277 7.17 27.22 -4.22
CA ARG A 277 7.95 26.42 -5.19
C ARG A 277 9.32 27.03 -5.46
N ALA A 278 9.41 28.33 -5.71
CA ALA A 278 10.68 28.99 -5.98
C ALA A 278 11.65 28.88 -4.79
N ARG A 279 11.12 28.96 -3.57
CA ARG A 279 11.91 28.83 -2.33
C ARG A 279 12.38 27.39 -2.12
N LEU A 280 11.52 26.40 -2.34
CA LEU A 280 11.89 24.99 -2.31
C LEU A 280 12.93 24.63 -3.38
N ASP A 281 12.78 25.14 -4.61
CA ASP A 281 13.77 24.94 -5.68
C ASP A 281 15.15 25.49 -5.28
N ALA A 282 15.20 26.63 -4.59
CA ALA A 282 16.44 27.23 -4.10
C ALA A 282 17.14 26.39 -3.01
N ILE A 283 16.36 25.66 -2.20
CA ILE A 283 16.88 24.73 -1.19
C ILE A 283 17.40 23.44 -1.84
N VAL A 284 16.58 22.85 -2.72
CA VAL A 284 16.83 21.53 -3.30
C VAL A 284 17.90 21.59 -4.40
N GLN A 285 18.00 22.70 -5.13
CA GLN A 285 19.04 22.94 -6.16
C GLN A 285 19.15 21.80 -7.18
N GLY A 286 18.03 21.16 -7.52
CA GLY A 286 17.96 20.03 -8.45
C GLY A 286 18.35 18.67 -7.86
N LYS A 287 18.65 18.57 -6.56
CA LYS A 287 18.88 17.28 -5.87
C LYS A 287 17.54 16.58 -5.58
N ARG A 288 16.99 15.87 -6.55
CA ARG A 288 15.80 15.03 -6.36
C ARG A 288 16.17 13.57 -6.07
N TRP A 289 15.34 12.89 -5.29
CA TRP A 289 15.45 11.45 -5.01
C TRP A 289 14.88 10.61 -6.14
#